data_AF-A0A3A9GK97-F1
#
_entry.id   AF-A0A3A9GK97-F1
#
_cell.length_a   1.000
_cell.length_b   1.000
_cell.length_c   1.000
_cell.angle_alpha   90.00
_cell.angle_beta   90.00
_cell.angle_gamma   90.00
#
_symmetry.space_group_name_H-M   'P 1'
#
loop_
_entity.id
_entity.type
_entity.pdbx_description
1 polymer ?
#
loop_
_entity_poly.entity_id
_entity_poly.type
_entity_poly.pdbx_seq_one_letter_code
_entity_poly.pdbx_strand_id
1 'polypeptide(L)'
;MANFEVPENPEYSEVVRKFEEDDLAHADLFNDVTQKLVDNDNFLKTKIDEINKRLLDLIHPIGSVYTSSNSANPGKLFGGTWVQIKDTFLLTAGDAYKAGTTGGEVSHTLSVAEIPSHGHGYSGTTANDNNDHAHTFSANTGTVSADHSHGGYTSTGGDHTHQAYVKKDVRLTTGGTTSRISGVDGSAGSHTTSISGSHNHTVQTYGISANHTHGVSGTTGGRNAFHQHAYSGTTAGTGSSMAHNNMPPYRVVYAWERTA
;
A
#
# COMPACT_ATOMS: atom_id res chain seq x y z
N MET A 1 -64.90 -82.80 -35.12
CA MET A 1 -64.05 -81.95 -34.27
C MET A 1 -63.14 -81.15 -35.18
N ALA A 2 -63.33 -79.85 -35.23
CA ALA A 2 -62.27 -78.92 -35.62
C ALA A 2 -62.59 -77.61 -34.89
N ASN A 3 -62.03 -77.49 -33.67
CA ASN A 3 -62.00 -76.23 -32.96
C ASN A 3 -61.23 -75.26 -33.84
N PHE A 4 -61.92 -74.26 -34.37
CA PHE A 4 -61.26 -73.16 -35.03
C PHE A 4 -61.07 -72.04 -34.00
N GLU A 5 -60.03 -72.17 -33.18
CA GLU A 5 -59.51 -71.05 -32.39
C GLU A 5 -58.77 -70.11 -33.34
N VAL A 6 -59.33 -68.92 -33.54
CA VAL A 6 -58.64 -67.80 -34.17
C VAL A 6 -57.65 -67.27 -33.13
N PRO A 7 -56.33 -67.34 -33.36
CA PRO A 7 -55.38 -66.74 -32.44
C PRO A 7 -55.52 -65.21 -32.55
N GLU A 8 -55.97 -64.57 -31.47
CA GLU A 8 -55.98 -63.12 -31.35
C GLU A 8 -54.52 -62.59 -31.35
N ASN A 9 -54.18 -61.76 -32.32
CA ASN A 9 -53.06 -60.81 -32.21
C ASN A 9 -53.54 -59.42 -32.71
N PRO A 10 -53.45 -58.35 -31.89
CA PRO A 10 -54.51 -57.34 -31.77
C PRO A 10 -54.48 -56.16 -32.74
N GLU A 11 -53.59 -56.12 -33.74
CA GLU A 11 -53.44 -54.95 -34.63
C GLU A 11 -53.56 -55.31 -36.12
N TYR A 12 -54.72 -55.80 -36.54
CA TYR A 12 -55.09 -55.97 -37.96
C TYR A 12 -54.40 -57.15 -38.67
N SER A 13 -55.04 -58.32 -38.59
CA SER A 13 -54.76 -59.44 -39.49
C SER A 13 -55.76 -59.42 -40.66
N GLU A 14 -55.38 -58.81 -41.79
CA GLU A 14 -56.09 -58.93 -43.09
C GLU A 14 -55.92 -60.33 -43.69
N VAL A 15 -56.57 -61.33 -43.11
CA VAL A 15 -56.80 -62.60 -43.81
C VAL A 15 -58.27 -62.94 -43.67
N VAL A 16 -59.07 -62.41 -44.60
CA VAL A 16 -60.43 -62.91 -44.80
C VAL A 16 -60.30 -64.35 -45.28
N ARG A 17 -60.55 -65.30 -44.38
CA ARG A 17 -60.67 -66.70 -44.76
C ARG A 17 -61.88 -66.83 -45.67
N LYS A 18 -61.65 -67.29 -46.90
CA LYS A 18 -62.73 -67.79 -47.75
C LYS A 18 -63.46 -68.89 -46.97
N PHE A 19 -64.73 -68.69 -46.67
CA PHE A 19 -65.57 -69.74 -46.11
C PHE A 19 -66.30 -70.48 -47.24
N GLU A 20 -66.27 -71.81 -47.14
CA GLU A 20 -66.96 -72.84 -47.94
C GLU A 20 -66.49 -73.01 -49.41
N GLU A 21 -66.00 -74.22 -49.72
CA GLU A 21 -65.56 -74.63 -51.07
C GLU A 21 -66.73 -75.27 -51.88
N ASP A 22 -67.85 -75.51 -51.20
CA ASP A 22 -68.97 -76.35 -51.61
C ASP A 22 -70.06 -75.56 -52.37
N ASP A 23 -70.19 -74.26 -52.06
CA ASP A 23 -71.13 -73.32 -52.69
C ASP A 23 -70.42 -72.00 -53.05
N LEU A 24 -69.79 -72.02 -54.22
CA LEU A 24 -69.00 -70.91 -54.73
C LEU A 24 -69.80 -69.60 -54.86
N ALA A 25 -71.11 -69.66 -55.11
CA ALA A 25 -71.92 -68.46 -55.31
C ALA A 25 -72.16 -67.70 -53.99
N HIS A 26 -72.40 -68.41 -52.89
CA HIS A 26 -72.54 -67.81 -51.57
C HIS A 26 -71.18 -67.34 -51.02
N ALA A 27 -70.12 -68.12 -51.25
CA ALA A 27 -68.76 -67.75 -50.87
C ALA A 27 -68.32 -66.45 -51.57
N ASP A 28 -68.58 -66.31 -52.88
CA ASP A 28 -68.23 -65.11 -53.65
C ASP A 28 -68.99 -63.86 -53.16
N LEU A 29 -70.29 -63.99 -52.89
CA LEU A 29 -71.11 -62.88 -52.36
C LEU A 29 -70.62 -62.44 -50.97
N PHE A 30 -70.32 -63.39 -50.08
CA PHE A 30 -69.83 -63.10 -48.74
C PHE A 30 -68.44 -62.46 -48.76
N ASN A 31 -67.53 -62.97 -49.59
CA ASN A 31 -66.19 -62.43 -49.75
C ASN A 31 -66.22 -61.01 -50.35
N ASP A 32 -67.09 -60.73 -51.34
CA ASP A 32 -67.26 -59.38 -51.91
C ASP A 32 -67.75 -58.38 -50.86
N VAL A 33 -68.73 -58.77 -50.03
CA VAL A 33 -69.19 -57.93 -48.91
C VAL A 33 -68.08 -57.70 -47.89
N THR A 34 -67.31 -58.74 -47.56
CA THR A 34 -66.23 -58.64 -46.56
C THR A 34 -65.10 -57.76 -47.07
N GLN A 35 -64.72 -57.87 -48.35
CA GLN A 35 -63.70 -57.02 -48.95
C GLN A 35 -64.12 -55.55 -48.93
N LYS A 36 -65.38 -55.24 -49.27
CA LYS A 36 -65.90 -53.86 -49.18
C LYS A 36 -65.84 -53.29 -47.76
N LEU A 37 -66.06 -54.11 -46.73
CA LEU A 37 -65.93 -53.69 -45.33
C LEU A 37 -64.47 -53.40 -44.96
N VAL A 38 -63.54 -54.26 -45.40
CA VAL A 38 -62.10 -54.04 -45.21
C VAL A 38 -61.64 -52.77 -45.93
N ASP A 39 -62.06 -52.57 -47.17
CA ASP A 39 -61.72 -51.38 -47.96
C ASP A 39 -62.24 -50.10 -47.28
N ASN A 40 -63.46 -50.14 -46.73
CA ASN A 40 -64.03 -49.03 -45.97
C ASN A 40 -63.24 -48.75 -44.69
N ASP A 41 -62.84 -49.79 -43.93
CA ASP A 41 -62.01 -49.65 -42.73
C ASP A 41 -60.65 -49.02 -43.06
N ASN A 42 -59.99 -49.49 -44.12
CA ASN A 42 -58.73 -48.93 -44.60
C ASN A 42 -58.85 -47.49 -45.09
N PHE A 43 -59.95 -47.17 -45.79
CA PHE A 43 -60.25 -45.80 -46.19
C PHE A 43 -60.43 -44.89 -44.98
N LEU A 44 -61.18 -45.33 -43.96
CA LEU A 44 -61.41 -44.56 -42.74
C LEU A 44 -60.10 -44.34 -41.96
N LYS A 45 -59.25 -45.37 -41.81
CA LYS A 45 -57.92 -45.23 -41.19
C LYS A 45 -57.07 -44.21 -41.91
N THR A 46 -57.00 -44.31 -43.24
CA THR A 46 -56.23 -43.36 -44.07
C THR A 46 -56.72 -41.93 -43.86
N LYS A 47 -58.03 -41.72 -43.79
CA LYS A 47 -58.61 -40.39 -43.56
C LYS A 47 -58.34 -39.86 -42.15
N ILE A 48 -58.36 -40.73 -41.14
CA ILE A 48 -58.00 -40.36 -39.76
C ILE A 48 -56.52 -39.96 -39.70
N ASP A 49 -55.62 -40.70 -40.34
CA ASP A 49 -54.20 -40.38 -40.39
C ASP A 49 -53.92 -39.06 -41.13
N GLU A 50 -54.61 -38.80 -42.24
CA GLU A 50 -54.56 -37.52 -42.95
C GLU A 50 -55.02 -36.36 -42.04
N ILE A 51 -56.11 -36.54 -41.28
CA ILE A 51 -56.62 -35.54 -40.34
C ILE A 51 -55.61 -35.30 -39.20
N ASN A 52 -55.07 -36.36 -38.60
CA ASN A 52 -54.09 -36.27 -37.53
C ASN A 52 -52.82 -35.54 -37.99
N LYS A 53 -52.33 -35.85 -39.19
CA LYS A 53 -51.17 -35.17 -39.79
C LYS A 53 -51.45 -33.69 -40.03
N ARG A 54 -52.61 -33.35 -40.59
CA ARG A 54 -53.00 -31.94 -40.81
C ARG A 54 -53.16 -31.19 -39.50
N LEU A 55 -53.72 -31.82 -38.46
CA LEU A 55 -53.86 -31.22 -37.15
C LEU A 55 -52.48 -30.94 -36.53
N LEU A 56 -51.55 -31.92 -36.59
CA LEU A 56 -50.17 -31.75 -36.15
C LEU A 56 -49.48 -30.58 -36.86
N ASP A 57 -49.60 -30.49 -38.18
CA ASP A 57 -48.99 -29.41 -38.96
C ASP A 57 -49.59 -28.03 -38.65
N LEU A 58 -50.85 -27.96 -38.22
CA LEU A 58 -51.52 -26.72 -37.83
C LEU A 58 -51.12 -26.25 -36.41
N ILE A 59 -51.01 -27.17 -35.45
CA ILE A 59 -50.72 -26.82 -34.04
C ILE A 59 -49.21 -26.74 -33.76
N HIS A 60 -48.42 -27.55 -34.46
CA HIS A 60 -46.98 -27.69 -34.31
C HIS A 60 -46.32 -27.89 -35.67
N PRO A 61 -46.23 -26.86 -36.53
CA PRO A 61 -45.48 -26.94 -37.79
C PRO A 61 -44.00 -27.31 -37.56
N ILE A 62 -43.31 -27.80 -38.61
CA ILE A 62 -41.86 -28.07 -38.56
C ILE A 62 -41.11 -26.81 -38.09
N GLY A 63 -40.18 -26.98 -37.14
CA GLY A 63 -39.50 -25.89 -36.43
C GLY A 63 -40.22 -25.41 -35.17
N SER A 64 -41.40 -25.98 -34.83
CA SER A 64 -42.07 -25.67 -33.57
C SER A 64 -41.28 -26.15 -32.37
N VAL A 65 -41.26 -25.34 -31.32
CA VAL A 65 -40.68 -25.69 -30.02
C VAL A 65 -41.78 -25.99 -29.02
N TYR A 66 -41.73 -27.19 -28.43
CA TYR A 66 -42.59 -27.62 -27.34
C TYR A 66 -41.81 -27.63 -26.02
N THR A 67 -42.37 -27.05 -24.97
CA THR A 67 -41.76 -27.02 -23.62
C THR A 67 -42.64 -27.70 -22.59
N SER A 68 -42.04 -28.47 -21.68
CA SER A 68 -42.78 -29.22 -20.66
C SER A 68 -41.91 -29.57 -19.45
N SER A 69 -42.53 -29.68 -18.28
CA SER A 69 -41.88 -30.27 -17.09
C SER A 69 -41.77 -31.80 -17.18
N ASN A 70 -42.43 -32.44 -18.15
CA ASN A 70 -42.37 -33.88 -18.41
C ASN A 70 -41.31 -34.18 -19.49
N SER A 71 -40.51 -35.23 -19.27
CA SER A 71 -39.44 -35.66 -20.19
C SER A 71 -39.93 -36.46 -21.39
N ALA A 72 -41.23 -36.80 -21.46
CA ALA A 72 -41.81 -37.56 -22.56
C ALA A 72 -41.56 -36.89 -23.92
N ASN A 73 -41.10 -37.67 -24.89
CA ASN A 73 -40.93 -37.20 -26.27
C ASN A 73 -42.31 -36.81 -26.85
N PRO A 74 -42.49 -35.57 -27.36
CA PRO A 74 -43.76 -35.11 -27.91
C PRO A 74 -44.28 -35.93 -29.09
N GLY A 75 -43.42 -36.71 -29.76
CA GLY A 75 -43.82 -37.67 -30.77
C GLY A 75 -44.82 -38.72 -30.26
N LYS A 76 -44.82 -39.03 -28.96
CA LYS A 76 -45.81 -39.91 -28.33
C LYS A 76 -47.15 -39.21 -28.03
N LEU A 77 -47.16 -37.88 -28.01
CA LEU A 77 -48.33 -37.07 -27.67
C LEU A 77 -49.04 -36.56 -28.92
N PHE A 78 -48.26 -36.12 -29.90
CA PHE A 78 -48.75 -35.44 -31.10
C PHE A 78 -48.40 -36.17 -32.40
N GLY A 79 -47.53 -37.20 -32.35
CA GLY A 79 -46.90 -37.76 -33.54
C GLY A 79 -45.73 -36.91 -34.04
N GLY A 80 -45.23 -37.25 -35.22
CA GLY A 80 -44.08 -36.57 -35.86
C GLY A 80 -42.73 -36.89 -35.21
N THR A 81 -41.69 -36.23 -35.70
CA THR A 81 -40.30 -36.42 -35.25
C THR A 81 -39.80 -35.19 -34.51
N TRP A 82 -39.23 -35.41 -33.33
CA TRP A 82 -38.80 -34.37 -32.41
C TRP A 82 -37.39 -34.61 -31.89
N VAL A 83 -36.59 -33.54 -31.84
CA VAL A 83 -35.23 -33.54 -31.31
C VAL A 83 -35.20 -32.70 -30.03
N GLN A 84 -34.56 -33.22 -28.99
CA GLN A 84 -34.49 -32.52 -27.70
C GLN A 84 -33.47 -31.38 -27.75
N ILE A 85 -33.86 -30.21 -27.27
CA ILE A 85 -32.97 -29.09 -27.01
C ILE A 85 -32.45 -29.22 -25.58
N LYS A 86 -31.13 -29.23 -25.40
CA LYS A 86 -30.46 -29.47 -24.11
C LYS A 86 -29.54 -28.32 -23.74
N ASP A 87 -29.43 -28.05 -22.45
CA ASP A 87 -28.43 -27.15 -21.84
C ASP A 87 -28.31 -25.77 -22.51
N THR A 88 -29.43 -25.25 -23.03
CA THR A 88 -29.48 -24.03 -23.84
C THR A 88 -30.68 -23.17 -23.47
N PHE A 89 -30.46 -21.87 -23.29
CA PHE A 89 -31.56 -20.90 -23.19
C PHE A 89 -32.12 -20.58 -24.57
N LEU A 90 -33.45 -20.52 -24.68
CA LEU A 90 -34.10 -20.11 -25.92
C LEU A 90 -34.03 -18.58 -26.06
N LEU A 91 -33.26 -18.12 -27.03
CA LEU A 91 -33.20 -16.73 -27.45
C LEU A 91 -34.09 -16.53 -28.69
N THR A 92 -34.93 -15.50 -28.66
CA THR A 92 -35.78 -15.16 -29.81
C THR A 92 -34.92 -14.67 -30.98
N ALA A 93 -35.21 -15.16 -32.18
CA ALA A 93 -34.54 -14.69 -33.40
C ALA A 93 -34.87 -13.21 -33.69
N GLY A 94 -33.91 -12.49 -34.28
CA GLY A 94 -34.00 -11.09 -34.70
C GLY A 94 -32.86 -10.71 -35.65
N ASP A 95 -32.62 -9.41 -35.85
CA ASP A 95 -31.60 -8.95 -36.81
C ASP A 95 -30.17 -9.38 -36.44
N ALA A 96 -29.86 -9.42 -35.14
CA ALA A 96 -28.55 -9.80 -34.62
C ALA A 96 -28.37 -11.33 -34.50
N TYR A 97 -29.45 -12.06 -34.21
CA TYR A 97 -29.39 -13.51 -33.93
C TYR A 97 -30.39 -14.24 -34.81
N LYS A 98 -29.89 -15.04 -35.75
CA LYS A 98 -30.74 -15.79 -36.68
C LYS A 98 -31.28 -17.05 -36.01
N ALA A 99 -32.47 -17.50 -36.42
CA ALA A 99 -33.03 -18.76 -35.92
C ALA A 99 -32.06 -19.93 -36.21
N GLY A 100 -31.88 -20.80 -35.22
CA GLY A 100 -30.97 -21.95 -35.30
C GLY A 100 -29.50 -21.66 -34.99
N THR A 101 -29.08 -20.40 -34.82
CA THR A 101 -27.71 -20.10 -34.37
C THR A 101 -27.54 -20.42 -32.88
N THR A 102 -26.40 -21.00 -32.51
CA THR A 102 -26.04 -21.33 -31.13
C THR A 102 -24.93 -20.44 -30.62
N GLY A 103 -24.88 -20.20 -29.30
CA GLY A 103 -23.82 -19.44 -28.65
C GLY A 103 -23.92 -19.52 -27.12
N GLY A 104 -23.09 -18.73 -26.44
CA GLY A 104 -22.99 -18.74 -24.97
C GLY A 104 -21.95 -19.73 -24.46
N GLU A 105 -21.62 -19.59 -23.17
CA GLU A 105 -20.63 -20.43 -22.47
C GLU A 105 -21.20 -20.85 -21.12
N VAL A 106 -21.01 -22.12 -20.75
CA VAL A 106 -21.43 -22.63 -19.42
C VAL A 106 -20.57 -22.02 -18.31
N SER A 107 -19.30 -21.75 -18.61
CA SER A 107 -18.35 -21.12 -17.71
C SER A 107 -17.41 -20.23 -18.50
N HIS A 108 -17.22 -19.01 -18.00
CA HIS A 108 -16.31 -18.03 -18.59
C HIS A 108 -15.28 -17.61 -17.53
N THR A 109 -14.00 -17.80 -17.85
CA THR A 109 -12.91 -17.36 -16.98
C THR A 109 -12.43 -16.00 -17.46
N LEU A 110 -12.54 -15.00 -16.58
CA LEU A 110 -12.12 -13.64 -16.90
C LEU A 110 -10.65 -13.60 -17.33
N SER A 111 -10.43 -13.04 -18.51
CA SER A 111 -9.10 -12.73 -19.02
C SER A 111 -8.59 -11.41 -18.45
N VAL A 112 -7.27 -11.20 -18.53
CA VAL A 112 -6.64 -9.91 -18.16
C VAL A 112 -7.21 -8.75 -18.99
N ALA A 113 -7.63 -9.00 -20.24
CA ALA A 113 -8.22 -7.99 -21.10
C ALA A 113 -9.64 -7.57 -20.66
N GLU A 114 -10.35 -8.41 -19.90
CA GLU A 114 -11.69 -8.13 -19.38
C GLU A 114 -11.66 -7.47 -18.00
N ILE A 115 -10.48 -7.31 -17.38
CA ILE A 115 -10.30 -6.54 -16.16
C ILE A 115 -10.14 -5.05 -16.53
N PRO A 116 -11.04 -4.15 -16.08
CA PRO A 116 -10.88 -2.72 -16.32
C PRO A 116 -9.54 -2.20 -15.77
N SER A 117 -8.97 -1.19 -16.44
CA SER A 117 -7.79 -0.49 -15.95
C SER A 117 -8.04 0.04 -14.55
N HIS A 118 -7.31 -0.47 -13.56
CA HIS A 118 -7.37 -0.03 -12.18
C HIS A 118 -5.96 0.10 -11.60
N GLY A 119 -5.81 0.90 -10.56
CA GLY A 119 -4.54 1.12 -9.88
C GLY A 119 -4.73 1.25 -8.38
N HIS A 120 -3.70 0.86 -7.63
CA HIS A 120 -3.64 1.00 -6.19
C HIS A 120 -2.41 1.83 -5.86
N GLY A 121 -2.61 2.97 -5.21
CA GLY A 121 -1.53 3.82 -4.75
C GLY A 121 -1.37 3.70 -3.24
N TYR A 122 -0.12 3.69 -2.77
CA TYR A 122 0.19 3.95 -1.36
C TYR A 122 1.22 5.07 -1.26
N SER A 123 1.14 5.83 -0.16
CA SER A 123 2.10 6.87 0.17
C SER A 123 2.31 6.92 1.68
N GLY A 124 3.54 7.17 2.11
CA GLY A 124 3.89 7.40 3.51
C GLY A 124 5.10 8.31 3.66
N THR A 125 5.37 8.69 4.90
CA THR A 125 6.55 9.47 5.28
C THR A 125 7.33 8.72 6.36
N THR A 126 8.66 8.79 6.29
CA THR A 126 9.50 8.29 7.40
C THR A 126 9.28 9.12 8.66
N ALA A 127 9.43 8.50 9.84
CA ALA A 127 9.33 9.18 11.12
C ALA A 127 10.46 10.23 11.30
N ASN A 128 10.29 11.12 12.28
CA ASN A 128 11.26 12.14 12.62
C ASN A 128 12.49 11.52 13.31
N ASP A 129 13.42 10.99 12.53
CA ASP A 129 14.69 10.46 13.04
C ASP A 129 15.71 11.58 13.25
N ASN A 130 15.34 12.58 14.03
CA ASN A 130 16.27 13.60 14.54
C ASN A 130 16.69 13.20 15.96
N ASN A 131 17.59 12.23 16.10
CA ASN A 131 18.27 12.04 17.37
C ASN A 131 19.36 13.13 17.49
N ASP A 132 18.95 14.30 17.97
CA ASP A 132 19.86 15.40 18.26
C ASP A 132 20.91 14.94 19.28
N HIS A 133 22.18 15.00 18.89
CA HIS A 133 23.29 14.77 19.82
C HIS A 133 24.11 16.05 19.97
N ALA A 134 24.48 16.36 21.20
CA ALA A 134 25.27 17.52 21.55
C ALA A 134 26.67 17.09 22.00
N HIS A 135 27.70 17.82 21.56
CA HIS A 135 29.03 17.70 22.12
C HIS A 135 29.22 18.77 23.19
N THR A 136 29.72 18.36 24.35
CA THR A 136 30.21 19.27 25.38
C THR A 136 31.72 19.30 25.33
N PHE A 137 32.30 20.48 25.49
CA PHE A 137 33.73 20.61 25.73
C PHE A 137 33.97 21.51 26.94
N SER A 138 35.01 21.16 27.71
CA SER A 138 35.47 21.90 28.88
C SER A 138 36.99 21.90 28.87
N ALA A 139 37.59 23.07 29.04
CA ALA A 139 39.03 23.23 29.14
C ALA A 139 39.40 24.33 30.15
N ASN A 140 40.52 24.13 30.84
CA ASN A 140 41.14 25.16 31.67
C ASN A 140 42.26 25.82 30.87
N THR A 141 42.30 27.15 30.89
CA THR A 141 43.45 27.90 30.37
C THR A 141 44.59 27.88 31.41
N GLY A 142 45.84 27.75 30.95
CA GLY A 142 47.01 27.47 31.78
C GLY A 142 47.38 28.56 32.80
N THR A 143 48.27 28.19 33.74
CA THR A 143 48.54 28.86 35.04
C THR A 143 49.66 29.91 35.05
N VAL A 144 49.88 30.70 33.99
CA VAL A 144 51.03 31.62 33.98
C VAL A 144 50.59 33.08 34.15
N SER A 145 50.71 33.58 35.39
CA SER A 145 50.71 35.03 35.67
C SER A 145 52.11 35.58 35.42
N ALA A 146 52.26 36.67 34.66
CA ALA A 146 53.57 37.29 34.42
C ALA A 146 54.05 38.10 35.64
N ASP A 147 55.32 37.95 36.01
CA ASP A 147 55.93 38.67 37.14
C ASP A 147 55.96 40.19 36.89
N HIS A 148 55.71 40.98 37.94
CA HIS A 148 55.92 42.44 37.93
C HIS A 148 56.59 42.91 39.22
N SER A 149 57.37 43.99 39.13
CA SER A 149 58.12 44.55 40.25
C SER A 149 57.44 45.81 40.83
N HIS A 150 57.44 45.94 42.15
CA HIS A 150 57.12 47.19 42.83
C HIS A 150 58.39 47.94 43.21
N GLY A 151 58.39 49.27 43.07
CA GLY A 151 59.46 50.15 43.53
C GLY A 151 58.89 51.33 44.32
N GLY A 152 59.61 51.79 45.33
CA GLY A 152 59.27 52.96 46.13
C GLY A 152 60.53 53.68 46.64
N TYR A 153 60.42 54.98 46.87
CA TYR A 153 61.50 55.82 47.40
C TYR A 153 61.28 56.08 48.90
N THR A 154 62.34 56.05 49.69
CA THR A 154 62.36 56.65 51.03
C THR A 154 63.13 57.98 50.96
N SER A 155 62.62 59.03 51.60
CA SER A 155 63.33 60.31 51.73
C SER A 155 64.27 60.27 52.93
N THR A 156 65.50 60.78 52.83
CA THR A 156 66.39 60.92 53.99
C THR A 156 67.24 62.19 53.99
N GLY A 157 67.46 62.71 55.20
CA GLY A 157 68.53 63.63 55.57
C GLY A 157 68.40 64.05 57.05
N GLY A 158 69.47 63.89 57.84
CA GLY A 158 69.57 64.36 59.24
C GLY A 158 70.98 64.89 59.54
N ASP A 159 71.08 65.92 60.38
CA ASP A 159 72.30 66.72 60.64
C ASP A 159 73.42 65.94 61.38
N HIS A 160 74.68 66.34 61.16
CA HIS A 160 75.85 65.83 61.90
C HIS A 160 76.87 66.94 62.24
N THR A 161 77.77 66.71 63.21
CA THR A 161 78.66 67.72 63.82
C THR A 161 80.15 67.42 63.62
N HIS A 162 80.99 68.46 63.46
CA HIS A 162 82.46 68.36 63.42
C HIS A 162 83.11 69.31 64.45
N GLN A 163 84.25 68.91 65.02
CA GLN A 163 85.01 69.72 65.99
C GLN A 163 86.42 70.02 65.47
N ALA A 164 86.85 71.28 65.57
CA ALA A 164 88.19 71.73 65.17
C ALA A 164 88.86 72.51 66.32
N TYR A 165 90.14 72.23 66.56
CA TYR A 165 90.94 72.85 67.62
C TYR A 165 91.80 73.98 67.04
N VAL A 166 91.66 75.19 67.57
CA VAL A 166 92.41 76.37 67.10
C VAL A 166 93.21 77.01 68.24
N LYS A 167 94.43 77.50 67.94
CA LYS A 167 95.39 78.02 68.94
C LYS A 167 95.34 79.54 69.16
N LYS A 168 94.57 80.29 68.37
CA LYS A 168 94.36 81.75 68.52
C LYS A 168 93.12 82.13 67.71
N ASP A 169 92.46 83.24 68.02
CA ASP A 169 91.22 83.66 67.38
C ASP A 169 91.23 83.50 65.85
N VAL A 170 90.49 82.51 65.34
CA VAL A 170 90.27 82.32 63.91
C VAL A 170 88.91 82.91 63.57
N ARG A 171 88.91 83.89 62.67
CA ARG A 171 87.67 84.37 62.04
C ARG A 171 87.45 83.54 60.78
N LEU A 172 86.36 82.79 60.74
CA LEU A 172 85.95 82.03 59.57
C LEU A 172 84.68 82.66 59.00
N THR A 173 84.78 83.23 57.80
CA THR A 173 83.64 83.77 57.06
C THR A 173 83.22 82.74 56.03
N THR A 174 81.99 82.24 56.14
CA THR A 174 81.39 81.34 55.14
C THR A 174 79.97 81.84 54.87
N GLY A 175 79.62 82.01 53.59
CA GLY A 175 78.27 82.43 53.19
C GLY A 175 77.84 83.81 53.70
N GLY A 176 78.78 84.77 53.80
CA GLY A 176 78.48 86.17 54.18
C GLY A 176 78.35 86.43 55.69
N THR A 177 78.24 85.38 56.51
CA THR A 177 78.24 85.50 57.98
C THR A 177 79.63 85.17 58.51
N THR A 178 80.19 86.05 59.33
CA THR A 178 81.51 85.83 59.95
C THR A 178 81.32 85.41 61.39
N SER A 179 81.70 84.18 61.72
CA SER A 179 81.64 83.68 63.09
C SER A 179 83.04 83.69 63.70
N ARG A 180 83.17 84.21 64.92
CA ARG A 180 84.44 84.18 65.67
C ARG A 180 84.48 82.90 66.49
N ILE A 181 85.43 82.02 66.21
CA ILE A 181 85.78 80.96 67.16
C ILE A 181 86.82 81.58 68.10
N SER A 182 86.37 82.10 69.24
CA SER A 182 87.26 82.64 70.25
C SER A 182 87.66 81.53 71.22
N GLY A 183 88.93 81.21 71.25
CA GLY A 183 89.50 80.17 72.09
C GLY A 183 90.71 80.69 72.84
N VAL A 184 90.74 80.48 74.15
CA VAL A 184 91.94 80.56 75.00
C VAL A 184 92.82 79.34 74.67
N ASP A 185 94.14 79.50 74.67
CA ASP A 185 95.11 78.47 74.27
C ASP A 185 94.68 77.05 74.72
N GLY A 186 94.35 76.18 73.74
CA GLY A 186 94.03 74.77 73.99
C GLY A 186 92.54 74.39 74.08
N SER A 187 91.59 75.29 73.81
CA SER A 187 90.15 74.97 73.84
C SER A 187 89.53 74.73 72.44
N ALA A 188 88.80 73.63 72.26
CA ALA A 188 88.09 73.30 71.01
C ALA A 188 86.82 74.16 70.83
N GLY A 189 86.59 74.67 69.62
CA GLY A 189 85.32 75.28 69.21
C GLY A 189 84.57 74.36 68.25
N SER A 190 83.28 74.08 68.52
CA SER A 190 82.44 73.22 67.69
C SER A 190 81.71 74.03 66.62
N HIS A 191 81.77 73.59 65.36
CA HIS A 191 81.00 74.18 64.26
C HIS A 191 80.24 73.08 63.51
N THR A 192 78.91 73.14 63.59
CA THR A 192 77.98 72.29 62.84
C THR A 192 77.86 72.79 61.41
N THR A 193 78.13 71.94 60.43
CA THR A 193 77.84 72.23 59.02
C THR A 193 76.46 71.67 58.67
N SER A 194 75.48 72.52 58.46
CA SER A 194 74.08 72.17 58.14
C SER A 194 73.87 71.64 56.71
N ILE A 195 74.81 70.86 56.16
CA ILE A 195 74.70 70.26 54.83
C ILE A 195 74.68 68.74 54.98
N SER A 196 73.52 68.14 54.71
CA SER A 196 73.27 66.70 54.65
C SER A 196 74.27 66.01 53.71
N GLY A 197 75.04 65.05 54.22
CA GLY A 197 75.93 64.22 53.41
C GLY A 197 75.13 63.21 52.57
N SER A 198 75.36 63.19 51.25
CA SER A 198 74.62 62.33 50.31
C SER A 198 74.96 60.84 50.48
N HIS A 199 73.94 60.00 50.65
CA HIS A 199 74.02 58.54 50.46
C HIS A 199 72.67 57.97 50.00
N ASN A 200 72.66 56.75 49.45
CA ASN A 200 71.47 56.10 48.88
C ASN A 200 71.06 54.85 49.66
N HIS A 201 69.75 54.58 49.72
CA HIS A 201 69.19 53.28 50.09
C HIS A 201 68.55 52.61 48.87
N THR A 202 68.71 51.29 48.76
CA THR A 202 67.92 50.47 47.84
C THR A 202 67.07 49.50 48.66
N VAL A 203 65.78 49.43 48.35
CA VAL A 203 64.85 48.45 48.93
C VAL A 203 64.27 47.63 47.79
N GLN A 204 64.43 46.31 47.87
CA GLN A 204 63.80 45.33 46.98
C GLN A 204 62.78 44.55 47.79
N THR A 205 61.54 44.44 47.30
CA THR A 205 60.57 43.48 47.81
C THR A 205 60.54 42.29 46.85
N TYR A 206 60.90 41.10 47.34
CA TYR A 206 60.79 39.86 46.58
C TYR A 206 59.42 39.23 46.87
N GLY A 207 58.60 38.98 45.84
CA GLY A 207 57.35 38.25 45.94
C GLY A 207 56.65 38.04 44.59
N ILE A 208 56.14 36.83 44.35
CA ILE A 208 55.43 36.39 43.13
C ILE A 208 53.91 36.47 43.37
N SER A 209 53.13 36.89 42.37
CA SER A 209 51.65 36.91 42.44
C SER A 209 51.06 35.50 42.30
N ALA A 210 50.02 35.17 43.07
CA ALA A 210 49.43 33.82 43.04
C ALA A 210 48.74 33.52 41.69
N ASN A 211 48.99 32.35 41.13
CA ASN A 211 48.35 31.91 39.89
C ASN A 211 46.84 31.70 40.08
N HIS A 212 46.04 31.99 39.05
CA HIS A 212 44.63 31.59 38.96
C HIS A 212 44.30 31.08 37.54
N THR A 213 43.18 30.37 37.40
CA THR A 213 42.75 29.74 36.13
C THR A 213 41.38 30.23 35.70
N HIS A 214 41.17 30.35 34.38
CA HIS A 214 39.83 30.53 33.79
C HIS A 214 39.33 29.21 33.20
N GLY A 215 38.10 28.82 33.56
CA GLY A 215 37.39 27.70 32.96
C GLY A 215 36.57 28.16 31.76
N VAL A 216 36.67 27.46 30.63
CA VAL A 216 35.85 27.70 29.45
C VAL A 216 35.07 26.42 29.14
N SER A 217 33.75 26.54 29.07
CA SER A 217 32.85 25.44 28.68
C SER A 217 31.84 25.90 27.65
N GLY A 218 31.49 25.03 26.71
CA GLY A 218 30.47 25.29 25.70
C GLY A 218 29.81 24.02 25.19
N THR A 219 28.66 24.20 24.55
CA THR A 219 27.88 23.13 23.89
C THR A 219 27.77 23.47 22.42
N THR A 220 28.04 22.50 21.53
CA THR A 220 27.76 22.69 20.10
C THR A 220 26.25 22.59 19.86
N GLY A 221 25.66 23.56 19.15
CA GLY A 221 24.23 23.58 18.87
C GLY A 221 23.81 22.39 17.98
N GLY A 222 22.97 21.51 18.51
CA GLY A 222 22.40 20.37 17.79
C GLY A 222 21.17 20.77 17.01
N ARG A 223 21.33 21.26 15.78
CA ARG A 223 20.19 21.40 14.87
C ARG A 223 20.50 20.75 13.54
N ASN A 224 20.23 19.45 13.47
CA ASN A 224 20.21 18.75 12.19
C ASN A 224 19.04 19.30 11.36
N ALA A 225 19.27 19.59 10.08
CA ALA A 225 18.23 20.03 9.17
C ALA A 225 17.13 18.96 9.12
N PHE A 226 15.90 19.36 9.47
CA PHE A 226 14.72 18.50 9.37
C PHE A 226 14.63 17.95 7.95
N HIS A 227 14.69 16.63 7.80
CA HIS A 227 14.44 15.98 6.52
C HIS A 227 13.55 14.76 6.73
N GLN A 228 12.54 14.63 5.87
CA GLN A 228 11.64 13.49 5.82
C GLN A 228 11.75 12.88 4.43
N HIS A 229 11.72 11.55 4.35
CA HIS A 229 11.61 10.86 3.08
C HIS A 229 10.15 10.56 2.80
N ALA A 230 9.63 11.12 1.71
CA ALA A 230 8.35 10.72 1.15
C ALA A 230 8.59 9.52 0.23
N TYR A 231 7.78 8.48 0.39
CA TYR A 231 7.78 7.33 -0.52
C TYR A 231 6.37 7.10 -1.03
N SER A 232 6.28 6.73 -2.31
CA SER A 232 5.05 6.31 -2.95
C SER A 232 5.33 5.16 -3.90
N GLY A 233 4.32 4.34 -4.14
CA GLY A 233 4.43 3.20 -5.04
C GLY A 233 3.06 2.67 -5.45
N THR A 234 3.10 1.72 -6.36
CA THR A 234 1.92 0.96 -6.80
C THR A 234 2.01 -0.47 -6.29
N THR A 235 0.89 -1.06 -5.89
CA THR A 235 0.84 -2.50 -5.63
C THR A 235 0.51 -3.25 -6.91
N ALA A 236 0.94 -4.51 -7.00
CA ALA A 236 0.50 -5.40 -8.08
C ALA A 236 -1.03 -5.56 -8.04
N GLY A 237 -1.65 -5.73 -9.21
CA GLY A 237 -3.05 -6.10 -9.28
C GLY A 237 -3.27 -7.50 -8.69
N THR A 238 -4.24 -7.63 -7.79
CA THR A 238 -4.64 -8.92 -7.21
C THR A 238 -6.02 -9.31 -7.73
N GLY A 239 -6.16 -10.55 -8.21
CA GLY A 239 -7.42 -11.17 -8.61
C GLY A 239 -7.22 -12.67 -8.77
N SER A 240 -8.19 -13.48 -8.33
CA SER A 240 -8.06 -14.95 -8.37
C SER A 240 -8.19 -15.55 -9.76
N SER A 241 -8.57 -14.74 -10.76
CA SER A 241 -8.87 -15.18 -12.13
C SER A 241 -9.81 -16.39 -12.18
N MET A 242 -10.70 -16.52 -11.18
CA MET A 242 -11.67 -17.59 -11.13
C MET A 242 -12.94 -17.18 -11.87
N ALA A 243 -13.54 -18.11 -12.61
CA ALA A 243 -14.85 -17.92 -13.21
C ALA A 243 -15.89 -17.60 -12.12
N HIS A 244 -16.77 -16.64 -12.41
CA HIS A 244 -17.91 -16.32 -11.55
C HIS A 244 -19.21 -16.70 -12.28
N ASN A 245 -20.13 -17.36 -11.58
CA ASN A 245 -21.43 -17.74 -12.15
C ASN A 245 -22.42 -16.59 -11.96
N ASN A 246 -22.87 -15.98 -13.06
CA ASN A 246 -23.87 -14.89 -13.04
C ASN A 246 -25.27 -15.37 -13.44
N MET A 247 -25.59 -16.65 -13.21
CA MET A 247 -26.89 -17.22 -13.58
C MET A 247 -27.98 -16.79 -12.58
N PRO A 248 -29.00 -16.01 -13.01
CA PRO A 248 -30.13 -15.68 -12.15
C PRO A 248 -30.96 -16.93 -11.81
N PRO A 249 -31.85 -16.89 -10.80
CA PRO A 249 -32.75 -18.00 -10.51
C PRO A 249 -33.52 -18.46 -11.76
N TYR A 250 -33.50 -19.76 -12.03
CA TYR A 250 -34.09 -20.37 -13.22
C TYR A 250 -34.88 -21.63 -12.87
N ARG A 251 -35.81 -22.01 -13.76
CA ARG A 251 -36.54 -23.27 -13.70
C ARG A 251 -36.20 -24.09 -14.94
N VAL A 252 -35.70 -25.30 -14.73
CA VAL A 252 -35.40 -26.24 -15.83
C VAL A 252 -36.69 -26.89 -16.29
N VAL A 253 -36.91 -26.87 -17.61
CA VAL A 253 -37.96 -27.61 -18.31
C VAL A 253 -37.34 -28.31 -19.51
N TYR A 254 -37.99 -29.36 -20.00
CA TYR A 254 -37.60 -30.01 -21.24
C TYR A 254 -38.13 -29.22 -22.43
N ALA A 255 -37.29 -29.04 -23.44
CA ALA A 255 -37.65 -28.42 -24.71
C ALA A 255 -37.35 -29.39 -25.86
N TRP A 256 -38.22 -29.39 -26.87
CA TRP A 256 -38.11 -30.23 -28.07
C TRP A 256 -38.45 -29.41 -29.30
N GLU A 257 -37.69 -29.60 -30.38
CA GLU A 257 -37.95 -29.00 -31.69
C GLU A 257 -38.48 -30.06 -32.66
N ARG A 258 -39.55 -29.74 -33.40
CA ARG A 258 -40.09 -30.63 -34.43
C ARG A 258 -39.23 -30.55 -35.69
N THR A 259 -38.74 -31.70 -36.17
CA THR A 259 -37.89 -31.79 -37.35
C THR A 259 -38.54 -32.44 -38.57
N ALA A 260 -39.62 -33.21 -38.37
CA ALA A 260 -40.45 -33.80 -39.44
C ALA A 260 -41.89 -34.06 -38.96
#